data_AF-A0A258JRW2-F1
#
_entry.id   AF-A0A258JRW2-F1
#
_cell.length_a   1.000
_cell.length_b   1.000
_cell.length_c   1.000
_cell.angle_alpha   90.00
_cell.angle_beta   90.00
_cell.angle_gamma   90.00
#
_symmetry.space_group_name_H-M   'P 1'
#
loop_
_entity.id
_entity.type
_entity.pdbx_description
1 polymer ?
#
loop_
_entity_poly.entity_id
_entity_poly.type
_entity_poly.pdbx_seq_one_letter_code
_entity_poly.pdbx_strand_id
1 'polypeptide(L)'
;MNVRHHPSDETLVSYAAGTLEAGPAVVTESHLAACAACRARLAAFRTAGGALLDDLPPTPLAAEALALVETRLDEPPPAAPARRAPRRLPKSIDLPASLRAYDFGRWLWQGPGVWSCRVIVPGQPKATAR
;
A
#
# COMPACT_ATOMS: atom_id res chain seq x y z
N MET A 1 -7.15 -20.87 3.48
CA MET A 1 -5.86 -20.64 4.17
C MET A 1 -6.15 -20.07 5.54
N ASN A 2 -5.58 -20.65 6.61
CA ASN A 2 -5.76 -20.16 7.98
C ASN A 2 -4.54 -19.35 8.38
N VAL A 3 -4.71 -18.04 8.50
CA VAL A 3 -3.67 -17.10 8.95
C VAL A 3 -3.70 -17.08 10.48
N ARG A 4 -2.61 -17.50 11.12
CA ARG A 4 -2.47 -17.54 12.59
C ARG A 4 -1.71 -16.37 13.19
N HIS A 5 -1.01 -15.60 12.36
CA HIS A 5 -0.23 -14.44 12.77
C HIS A 5 -0.78 -13.21 12.09
N HIS A 6 -1.14 -12.22 12.89
CA HIS A 6 -1.74 -10.96 12.43
C HIS A 6 -0.80 -9.80 12.77
N PRO A 7 -0.78 -8.73 11.95
CA PRO A 7 -0.22 -7.46 12.37
C PRO A 7 -0.87 -7.02 13.68
N SER A 8 -0.08 -6.33 14.52
CA SER A 8 -0.61 -5.75 15.74
C SER A 8 -1.61 -4.63 15.46
N ASP A 9 -2.39 -4.26 16.46
CA ASP A 9 -3.36 -3.17 16.34
C ASP A 9 -2.68 -1.84 16.06
N GLU A 10 -1.55 -1.60 16.71
CA GLU A 10 -0.74 -0.40 16.51
C GLU A 10 -0.27 -0.30 15.05
N THR A 11 0.10 -1.43 14.44
CA THR A 11 0.46 -1.49 13.02
C THR A 11 -0.73 -1.19 12.13
N LEU A 12 -1.89 -1.77 12.41
CA LEU A 12 -3.11 -1.56 11.61
C LEU A 12 -3.67 -0.15 11.75
N VAL A 13 -3.60 0.45 12.94
CA VAL A 13 -3.98 1.85 13.18
C VAL A 13 -3.02 2.79 12.47
N SER A 14 -1.70 2.57 12.56
CA SER A 14 -0.71 3.38 11.84
C SER A 14 -0.86 3.27 10.33
N TYR A 15 -1.22 2.08 9.83
CA TYR A 15 -1.57 1.88 8.43
C TYR A 15 -2.86 2.63 8.04
N ALA A 16 -3.90 2.57 8.88
CA ALA A 16 -5.16 3.29 8.66
C ALA A 16 -4.97 4.81 8.64
N ALA A 17 -4.12 5.33 9.53
CA ALA A 17 -3.78 6.75 9.64
C ALA A 17 -2.79 7.24 8.56
N GLY A 18 -2.23 6.34 7.75
CA GLY A 18 -1.24 6.68 6.73
C GLY A 18 0.13 7.12 7.28
N THR A 19 0.42 6.80 8.54
CA THR A 19 1.67 7.19 9.23
C THR A 19 2.74 6.10 9.20
N LEU A 20 2.40 4.92 8.66
CA LEU A 20 3.32 3.79 8.59
C LEU A 20 4.38 4.01 7.50
N GLU A 21 5.63 3.73 7.85
CA GLU A 21 6.75 3.79 6.90
C GLU A 21 6.53 2.87 5.69
N ALA A 22 7.12 3.24 4.56
CA ALA A 22 6.90 2.60 3.26
C ALA A 22 7.10 1.07 3.27
N GLY A 23 8.14 0.56 3.95
CA GLY A 23 8.41 -0.88 4.03
C GLY A 23 7.31 -1.66 4.76
N PRO A 24 7.04 -1.35 6.05
CA PRO A 24 5.96 -1.99 6.80
C PRO A 24 4.58 -1.79 6.18
N ALA A 25 4.32 -0.67 5.50
CA ALA A 25 3.07 -0.45 4.77
C ALA A 25 2.87 -1.47 3.64
N VAL A 26 3.90 -1.75 2.84
CA VAL A 26 3.86 -2.75 1.77
C VAL A 26 3.61 -4.17 2.30
N VAL A 27 4.24 -4.52 3.42
CA VAL A 27 4.03 -5.83 4.07
C VAL A 27 2.61 -5.95 4.62
N THR A 28 2.12 -4.89 5.27
CA THR A 28 0.76 -4.83 5.83
C THR A 28 -0.28 -4.94 4.72
N GLU A 29 -0.11 -4.23 3.61
CA GLU A 29 -1.00 -4.34 2.45
C GLU A 29 -1.02 -5.75 1.86
N SER A 30 0.15 -6.39 1.79
CA SER A 30 0.26 -7.78 1.32
C SER A 30 -0.47 -8.77 2.24
N HIS A 31 -0.43 -8.53 3.55
CA HIS A 31 -1.21 -9.32 4.50
C HIS A 31 -2.71 -9.09 4.34
N LEU A 32 -3.14 -7.83 4.18
CA LEU A 32 -4.54 -7.44 4.01
C LEU A 32 -5.15 -8.05 2.74
N ALA A 33 -4.37 -8.24 1.67
CA ALA A 33 -4.82 -8.94 0.47
C ALA A 33 -5.25 -10.38 0.76
N ALA A 34 -4.55 -11.08 1.68
CA ALA A 34 -4.80 -12.48 2.00
C ALA A 34 -5.69 -12.73 3.23
N CYS A 35 -5.87 -11.73 4.12
CA CYS A 35 -6.49 -11.93 5.43
C CYS A 35 -7.79 -11.11 5.62
N ALA A 36 -8.94 -11.79 5.58
CA ALA A 36 -10.25 -11.15 5.79
C ALA A 36 -10.45 -10.57 7.19
N ALA A 37 -9.92 -11.23 8.23
CA ALA A 37 -10.03 -10.76 9.62
C ALA A 37 -9.32 -9.41 9.82
N CYS A 38 -8.11 -9.26 9.28
CA CYS A 38 -7.39 -7.99 9.35
C CYS A 38 -8.05 -6.89 8.51
N ARG A 39 -8.70 -7.23 7.39
CA ARG A 39 -9.52 -6.25 6.64
C ARG A 39 -10.71 -5.76 7.47
N ALA A 40 -11.39 -6.65 8.19
CA ALA A 40 -12.48 -6.26 9.08
C ALA A 40 -12.00 -5.34 10.21
N ARG A 41 -10.84 -5.65 10.82
CA ARG A 41 -10.24 -4.81 11.87
C ARG A 41 -9.81 -3.44 11.34
N LEU A 42 -9.18 -3.41 10.16
CA LEU A 42 -8.83 -2.16 9.48
C LEU A 42 -10.05 -1.31 9.15
N ALA A 43 -11.16 -1.93 8.72
CA ALA A 43 -12.40 -1.21 8.46
C ALA A 43 -12.91 -0.50 9.72
N ALA A 44 -12.88 -1.15 10.88
CA ALA A 44 -13.27 -0.52 12.15
C ALA A 44 -12.41 0.72 12.48
N PHE A 45 -11.09 0.64 12.29
CA PHE A 45 -10.20 1.79 12.50
C PHE A 45 -10.46 2.92 11.50
N ARG A 46 -10.71 2.60 10.23
CA ARG A 46 -11.07 3.60 9.21
C ARG A 46 -12.43 4.26 9.50
N THR A 47 -13.41 3.50 9.98
CA THR A 47 -14.71 4.05 10.41
C THR A 47 -14.54 5.04 11.56
N ALA A 48 -13.71 4.72 12.56
CA ALA A 48 -13.40 5.65 13.64
C ALA A 48 -12.72 6.93 13.10
N GLY A 49 -11.77 6.80 12.17
CA GLY A 49 -11.16 7.94 11.49
C GLY A 49 -12.17 8.78 10.70
N GLY A 50 -13.16 8.15 10.06
CA GLY A 50 -14.26 8.83 9.37
C GLY A 50 -15.10 9.67 10.32
N ALA A 51 -15.49 9.13 11.48
CA ALA A 51 -16.21 9.89 12.50
C ALA A 51 -15.42 11.11 12.98
N LEU A 52 -14.10 10.98 13.15
CA LEU A 52 -13.23 12.12 13.50
C LEU A 52 -13.19 13.18 12.39
N LEU A 53 -13.25 12.78 11.11
CA LEU A 53 -13.32 13.72 9.99
C LEU A 53 -14.67 14.45 9.93
N ASP A 54 -15.77 13.75 10.21
CA ASP A 54 -17.12 14.34 10.23
C ASP A 54 -17.26 15.40 11.34
N ASP A 55 -16.54 15.25 12.44
CA ASP A 55 -16.53 16.20 13.56
C ASP A 55 -15.66 17.45 13.31
N LEU A 56 -14.85 17.48 12.24
CA LEU A 56 -14.01 18.64 11.95
C LEU A 56 -14.85 19.81 11.40
N PRO A 57 -14.53 21.06 11.78
CA PRO A 57 -15.17 22.21 11.18
C PRO A 57 -14.87 22.27 9.69
N PRO A 58 -15.88 22.49 8.83
CA PRO A 58 -15.66 22.57 7.39
C PRO A 58 -14.78 23.76 7.06
N THR A 59 -13.77 23.54 6.21
CA THR A 59 -12.95 24.60 5.65
C THR A 59 -13.48 24.94 4.26
N PRO A 60 -13.85 26.20 3.98
CA PRO A 60 -14.38 26.57 2.67
C PRO A 60 -13.32 26.34 1.60
N LEU A 61 -13.73 25.67 0.52
CA LEU A 61 -12.96 25.56 -0.71
C LEU A 61 -13.26 26.76 -1.62
N ALA A 62 -12.47 26.89 -2.68
CA ALA A 62 -12.70 27.87 -3.72
C ALA A 62 -14.06 27.60 -4.42
N ALA A 63 -14.78 28.64 -4.84
CA ALA A 63 -16.18 28.52 -5.28
C ALA A 63 -16.35 27.66 -6.55
N GLU A 64 -15.32 27.62 -7.37
CA GLU A 64 -15.21 26.80 -8.59
C GLU A 64 -14.69 25.38 -8.34
N ALA A 65 -14.29 25.01 -7.12
CA ALA A 65 -13.66 23.73 -6.82
C ALA A 65 -14.52 22.53 -7.25
N LEU A 66 -15.84 22.60 -7.05
CA LEU A 66 -16.76 21.55 -7.48
C LEU A 66 -16.79 21.42 -9.01
N ALA A 67 -16.99 22.53 -9.72
CA ALA A 67 -17.02 22.55 -11.18
C ALA A 67 -15.71 22.03 -11.79
N LEU A 68 -14.56 22.40 -11.20
CA LEU A 68 -13.25 21.90 -11.62
C LEU A 68 -13.13 20.38 -11.46
N VAL A 69 -13.63 19.81 -10.36
CA VAL A 69 -13.63 18.35 -10.16
C VAL A 69 -14.58 17.68 -11.16
N GLU A 70 -15.78 18.21 -11.36
CA GLU A 70 -16.76 17.67 -12.32
C GLU A 70 -16.20 17.62 -13.74
N THR A 71 -15.59 18.71 -14.22
CA THR A 71 -14.97 18.73 -15.56
C THR A 71 -13.88 17.68 -15.74
N ARG A 72 -13.17 17.30 -14.67
CA ARG A 72 -12.12 16.29 -14.71
C ARG A 72 -12.63 14.85 -14.64
N LEU A 73 -13.88 14.62 -14.22
CA LEU A 73 -14.45 13.27 -14.16
C LEU A 73 -14.69 12.69 -15.57
N ASP A 74 -14.99 13.55 -16.55
CA ASP A 74 -15.21 13.17 -17.94
C ASP A 74 -13.90 13.06 -18.75
N GLU A 75 -12.80 13.59 -18.21
CA GLU A 75 -11.48 13.44 -18.84
C GLU A 75 -11.04 11.97 -18.76
N PRO A 76 -10.48 11.41 -19.84
CA PRO A 76 -9.88 10.08 -19.77
C PRO A 76 -8.81 10.09 -18.67
N PRO A 77 -8.73 9.03 -17.84
CA PRO A 77 -7.76 8.99 -16.77
C PRO A 77 -6.37 9.22 -17.35
N PRO A 78 -5.51 10.02 -16.68
CA PRO A 78 -4.17 10.26 -17.17
C PRO A 78 -3.51 8.91 -17.43
N ALA A 79 -2.81 8.81 -18.57
CA ALA A 79 -2.11 7.59 -18.93
C ALA A 79 -1.30 7.13 -17.73
N ALA A 80 -1.64 5.95 -17.19
CA ALA A 80 -0.96 5.43 -16.02
C ALA A 80 0.55 5.46 -16.34
N PRO A 81 1.40 5.99 -15.42
CA PRO A 81 2.82 6.04 -15.67
C PRO A 81 3.27 4.65 -16.12
N ALA A 82 4.02 4.59 -17.23
CA ALA A 82 4.40 3.33 -17.85
C ALA A 82 4.97 2.41 -16.77
N ARG A 83 4.17 1.44 -16.34
CA ARG A 83 4.60 0.49 -15.32
C ARG A 83 5.71 -0.29 -15.98
N ARG A 84 6.94 -0.11 -15.49
CA ARG A 84 8.05 -0.96 -15.92
C ARG A 84 7.58 -2.39 -15.68
N ALA A 85 7.57 -3.20 -16.74
CA ALA A 85 7.29 -4.62 -16.59
C ALA A 85 8.27 -5.15 -15.53
N PRO A 86 7.79 -5.87 -14.51
CA PRO A 86 8.62 -6.28 -13.40
C PRO A 86 9.87 -6.98 -13.93
N ARG A 87 11.04 -6.50 -13.52
CA ARG A 87 12.31 -7.18 -13.80
C ARG A 87 12.18 -8.63 -13.34
N ARG A 88 12.56 -9.57 -14.21
CA ARG A 88 12.29 -11.02 -14.09
C ARG A 88 12.39 -11.49 -12.64
N LEU A 89 11.23 -11.79 -12.06
CA LEU A 89 11.14 -12.53 -10.82
C LEU A 89 11.76 -13.92 -11.03
N PRO A 90 12.41 -14.51 -10.02
CA PRO A 90 12.76 -15.92 -10.07
C PRO A 90 11.49 -16.73 -10.32
N LYS A 91 11.53 -17.69 -11.25
CA LYS A 91 10.36 -18.50 -11.62
C LYS A 91 9.76 -19.29 -10.45
N SER A 92 10.46 -19.36 -9.31
CA SER A 92 10.11 -20.15 -8.14
C SER A 92 9.29 -19.41 -7.07
N ILE A 93 8.99 -18.11 -7.23
CA ILE A 93 8.29 -17.31 -6.21
C ILE A 93 6.91 -16.89 -6.74
N ASP A 94 5.85 -17.29 -6.04
CA ASP A 94 4.51 -16.74 -6.26
C ASP A 94 4.34 -15.46 -5.44
N LEU A 95 4.11 -14.34 -6.12
CA LEU A 95 4.00 -13.03 -5.46
C LEU A 95 2.54 -12.67 -5.20
N PRO A 96 2.21 -12.21 -3.97
CA PRO A 96 0.94 -11.57 -3.67
C PRO A 96 0.62 -10.47 -4.67
N ALA A 97 -0.66 -10.31 -5.00
CA ALA A 97 -1.11 -9.31 -5.97
C ALA A 97 -0.65 -7.88 -5.60
N SER A 98 -0.61 -7.56 -4.30
CA SER A 98 -0.09 -6.29 -3.75
C SER A 98 1.35 -5.99 -4.18
N LEU A 99 2.21 -7.02 -4.30
CA LEU A 99 3.63 -6.84 -4.63
C LEU A 99 3.90 -6.78 -6.13
N ARG A 100 2.94 -7.16 -6.99
CA ARG A 100 3.11 -7.15 -8.45
C ARG A 100 3.28 -5.75 -9.03
N ALA A 101 2.88 -4.72 -8.29
CA ALA A 101 3.03 -3.33 -8.69
C ALA A 101 4.43 -2.75 -8.42
N TYR A 102 5.31 -3.48 -7.71
CA TYR A 102 6.63 -3.00 -7.32
C TYR A 102 7.73 -3.55 -8.21
N ASP A 103 8.79 -2.76 -8.37
CA ASP A 103 10.04 -3.21 -8.97
C ASP A 103 10.93 -3.88 -7.93
N PHE A 104 11.75 -4.83 -8.38
CA PHE A 104 12.71 -5.54 -7.55
C PHE A 104 14.14 -5.24 -8.00
N GLY A 105 15.02 -5.02 -7.03
CA GLY A 105 16.45 -4.82 -7.25
C GLY A 105 17.18 -6.09 -7.67
N ARG A 106 18.52 -6.02 -7.70
CA ARG A 106 19.36 -7.20 -7.94
C ARG A 106 19.18 -8.22 -6.81
N TRP A 107 19.05 -9.49 -7.19
CA TRP A 107 19.12 -10.61 -6.26
C TRP A 107 20.56 -10.82 -5.78
N LEU A 108 20.74 -10.80 -4.47
CA LEU A 108 22.01 -10.95 -3.77
C LEU A 108 21.98 -12.27 -3.00
N TRP A 109 23.01 -13.09 -3.18
CA TRP A 109 23.23 -14.27 -2.36
C TRP A 109 23.61 -13.83 -0.94
N GLN A 110 23.00 -14.45 0.09
CA GLN A 110 23.25 -14.15 1.50
C GLN A 110 23.82 -15.35 2.26
N GLY A 111 23.63 -16.56 1.73
CA GLY A 111 24.05 -17.81 2.37
C GLY A 111 23.53 -19.03 1.59
N PRO A 112 23.93 -20.25 1.96
CA PRO A 112 23.42 -21.47 1.34
C PRO A 112 21.88 -21.48 1.31
N GLY A 113 21.29 -21.47 0.11
CA GLY A 113 19.84 -21.45 -0.08
C GLY A 113 19.13 -20.11 0.18
N VAL A 114 19.84 -19.05 0.59
CA VAL A 114 19.25 -17.76 0.95
C VAL A 114 19.67 -16.66 -0.02
N TRP A 115 18.68 -16.01 -0.60
CA TRP A 115 18.85 -14.87 -1.49
C TRP A 115 17.90 -13.75 -1.07
N SER A 116 18.33 -12.52 -1.24
CA SER A 116 17.49 -11.35 -0.99
C SER A 116 17.54 -10.38 -2.18
N CYS A 117 16.45 -9.67 -2.39
CA CYS A 117 16.40 -8.51 -3.25
C CYS A 117 15.70 -7.38 -2.52
N ARG A 118 15.93 -6.14 -2.94
CA ARG A 118 15.20 -4.99 -2.41
C ARG A 118 13.92 -4.78 -3.20
N VAL A 119 12.82 -4.51 -2.50
CA VAL A 119 11.60 -3.97 -3.10
C VAL A 119 11.80 -2.46 -3.27
N ILE A 120 11.59 -1.96 -4.48
CA ILE A 120 11.75 -0.54 -4.79
C ILE A 120 10.38 0.13 -4.64
N VAL A 121 10.21 0.89 -3.55
CA VAL A 121 8.96 1.62 -3.27
C VAL A 121 9.01 3.02 -3.90
N PRO A 122 8.01 3.42 -4.73
CA PRO A 122 7.95 4.76 -5.30
C PRO A 122 8.01 5.85 -4.22
N GLY A 123 8.79 6.91 -4.46
CA GLY A 123 8.94 8.04 -3.52
C GLY A 123 9.89 7.79 -2.34
N GLN A 124 10.32 6.55 -2.08
CA GLN A 124 11.24 6.21 -0.99
C GLN A 124 12.30 5.17 -1.44
N PRO A 125 13.28 5.54 -2.28
CA PRO A 125 14.25 4.59 -2.87
C PRO A 125 15.20 3.94 -1.84
N LYS A 126 15.25 4.45 -0.60
CA LYS A 126 16.03 3.88 0.52
C LYS A 126 15.18 3.10 1.53
N ALA A 127 13.85 3.08 1.41
CA ALA A 127 13.00 2.30 2.32
C ALA A 127 13.21 0.81 2.05
N THR A 128 13.82 0.11 3.01
CA THR A 128 13.96 -1.35 2.97
C THR A 128 12.78 -1.95 3.72
N ALA A 129 11.91 -2.69 3.03
CA ALA A 129 11.16 -3.75 3.70
C ALA A 129 12.20 -4.82 4.07
N ARG A 130 12.57 -4.87 5.35
CA ARG A 130 13.50 -5.86 5.90
C ARG A 130 12.72 -6.95 6.61
#